data_AF-E4N7I9-F1
#
_entry.id   AF-E4N7I9-F1
#
_cell.length_a   1.000
_cell.length_b   1.000
_cell.length_c   1.000
_cell.angle_alpha   90.00
_cell.angle_beta   90.00
_cell.angle_gamma   90.00
#
_symmetry.space_group_name_H-M   'P 1'
#
loop_
_entity.id
_entity.type
_entity.pdbx_description
1 polymer ?
#
loop_
_entity_poly.entity_id
_entity_poly.type
_entity_poly.pdbx_seq_one_letter_code
_entity_poly.pdbx_strand_id
1 'polypeptide(L)'
;MPERRRPEPRTFVQVARRPALGVEVSTGRAWVGVDQQVGHGSADALFALTDEQYAAALAGEGLGPFEGECWRGEHDDLLLFHPGGGSWTPERWSPARSRMLPTRFEGELWWHLDALGEPADSPPATAARALAAGTDTGTGATAVFRLTGDGAYPRPAALIGGLGPGSDRARARAVLGEPLAAEGDVHAVEGDLVRLGYADGGLAVVTLERPAPRPLPAGPLGALLAVVGEPERGPAFRAAAPLADGAHRRWAVSSGFTRRLLAFADGTEVQVEDGRVLSVRRPAAALDPFPVLGPPSATVRDTGLYRFGDRDLLVERAADGTPRALTAVLRGVSVSSGLHRWRSGEFTLFLDVLDRPESHPLVAHVRALPGVRLVLRRGLVAEAVIGDRGHRAERFAAFVDGMPAAPARADVPFGRPDRRGGRDDLRAFAQGWIHVHCPDGDTVGTVAVTRQPPRID
;
A
#
# COMPACT_ATOMS: atom_id res chain seq x y z
N MET A 1 -10.93 -15.32 -40.26
CA MET A 1 -9.87 -14.83 -39.35
C MET A 1 -10.48 -13.73 -38.50
N PRO A 2 -10.51 -13.83 -37.17
CA PRO A 2 -10.90 -12.69 -36.36
C PRO A 2 -9.71 -11.70 -36.33
N GLU A 3 -9.96 -10.46 -36.72
CA GLU A 3 -9.01 -9.36 -36.57
C GLU A 3 -8.58 -9.28 -35.11
N ARG A 4 -7.29 -9.47 -34.86
CA ARG A 4 -6.68 -9.13 -33.57
C ARG A 4 -6.88 -7.63 -33.37
N ARG A 5 -7.80 -7.23 -32.47
CA ARG A 5 -7.80 -5.88 -31.89
C ARG A 5 -6.36 -5.53 -31.53
N ARG A 6 -5.79 -4.53 -32.19
CA ARG A 6 -4.50 -3.95 -31.77
C ARG A 6 -4.70 -3.44 -30.33
N PRO A 7 -3.91 -3.88 -29.35
CA PRO A 7 -3.99 -3.30 -28.01
C PRO A 7 -3.48 -1.85 -28.08
N GLU A 8 -4.32 -0.89 -27.69
CA GLU A 8 -3.92 0.51 -27.49
C GLU A 8 -2.93 0.59 -26.31
N PRO A 9 -1.73 1.17 -26.48
CA PRO A 9 -0.73 1.23 -25.42
C PRO A 9 -0.90 2.48 -24.55
N ARG A 10 -2.07 2.66 -23.93
CA ARG A 10 -2.27 3.75 -22.94
C ARG A 10 -1.74 3.28 -21.60
N THR A 11 -0.79 4.01 -21.02
CA THR A 11 -0.25 3.73 -19.68
C THR A 11 -0.51 4.94 -18.80
N PHE A 12 -1.14 4.74 -17.64
CA PHE A 12 -1.51 5.82 -16.72
C PHE A 12 -0.61 5.76 -15.48
N VAL A 13 -0.19 6.90 -14.97
CA VAL A 13 0.64 7.01 -13.77
C VAL A 13 -0.08 7.87 -12.73
N GLN A 14 -0.35 7.32 -11.55
CA GLN A 14 -0.90 8.10 -10.43
C GLN A 14 0.21 8.87 -9.72
N VAL A 15 -0.04 10.12 -9.38
CA VAL A 15 0.89 11.01 -8.68
C VAL A 15 0.42 11.33 -7.26
N ALA A 16 -0.89 11.39 -7.00
CA ALA A 16 -1.46 11.71 -5.68
C ALA A 16 -2.51 10.68 -5.21
N ARG A 17 -2.66 10.55 -3.89
CA ARG A 17 -3.55 9.59 -3.20
C ARG A 17 -4.94 10.10 -2.79
N ARG A 18 -5.24 11.40 -2.93
CA ARG A 18 -6.64 11.93 -2.80
C ARG A 18 -7.40 11.60 -4.10
N PRO A 19 -8.41 12.34 -4.66
CA PRO A 19 -9.00 11.89 -5.94
C PRO A 19 -7.85 11.57 -6.90
N ALA A 20 -7.92 10.40 -7.55
CA ALA A 20 -6.73 9.82 -8.15
C ALA A 20 -6.23 10.78 -9.23
N LEU A 21 -5.06 11.37 -9.03
CA LEU A 21 -4.49 12.32 -10.00
C LEU A 21 -3.35 11.65 -10.71
N GLY A 22 -3.21 11.91 -12.00
CA GLY A 22 -2.14 11.30 -12.77
C GLY A 22 -2.00 11.81 -14.18
N VAL A 23 -1.17 11.10 -14.95
CA VAL A 23 -0.90 11.41 -16.36
C VAL A 23 -0.82 10.14 -17.20
N GLU A 24 -1.32 10.20 -18.43
CA GLU A 24 -1.11 9.17 -19.44
C GLU A 24 0.29 9.36 -20.05
N VAL A 25 1.23 8.46 -19.78
CA VAL A 25 2.64 8.66 -20.15
C VAL A 25 2.92 8.57 -21.66
N SER A 26 2.02 7.96 -22.44
CA SER A 26 2.14 7.89 -23.90
C SER A 26 1.83 9.22 -24.59
N THR A 27 0.96 10.04 -23.98
CA THR A 27 0.44 11.28 -24.60
C THR A 27 0.78 12.52 -23.78
N GLY A 28 1.21 12.37 -22.53
CA GLY A 28 1.38 13.44 -21.57
C GLY A 28 0.07 14.01 -21.02
N ARG A 29 -1.09 13.42 -21.37
CA ARG A 29 -2.40 13.95 -20.98
C ARG A 29 -2.69 13.68 -19.50
N ALA A 30 -2.84 14.75 -18.72
CA ALA A 30 -3.18 14.67 -17.31
C ALA A 30 -4.65 14.24 -17.10
N TRP A 31 -4.94 13.66 -15.93
CA TRP A 31 -6.27 13.17 -15.59
C TRP A 31 -6.58 13.22 -14.10
N VAL A 32 -7.89 13.25 -13.80
CA VAL A 32 -8.46 13.00 -12.47
C VAL A 32 -9.37 11.77 -12.53
N GLY A 33 -9.22 10.89 -11.55
CA GLY A 33 -10.03 9.72 -11.30
C GLY A 33 -11.02 9.99 -10.18
N VAL A 34 -12.30 9.81 -10.47
CA VAL A 34 -13.41 9.92 -9.51
C VAL A 34 -14.18 8.60 -9.48
N ASP A 35 -14.59 8.18 -8.29
CA ASP A 35 -15.20 6.87 -8.07
C ASP A 35 -16.68 6.85 -8.49
N GLN A 36 -16.98 6.66 -9.77
CA GLN A 36 -18.36 6.68 -10.24
C GLN A 36 -19.09 5.36 -9.94
N GLN A 37 -20.35 5.48 -9.52
CA GLN A 37 -21.21 4.33 -9.32
C GLN A 37 -21.60 3.72 -10.68
N VAL A 38 -21.26 2.45 -10.89
CA VAL A 38 -21.64 1.67 -12.07
C VAL A 38 -22.44 0.44 -11.63
N GLY A 39 -23.76 0.50 -11.82
CA GLY A 39 -24.66 -0.56 -11.38
C GLY A 39 -24.62 -0.72 -9.85
N HIS A 40 -24.19 -1.90 -9.38
CA HIS A 40 -24.09 -2.23 -7.95
C HIS A 40 -22.68 -2.05 -7.36
N GLY A 41 -21.71 -1.57 -8.15
CA GLY A 41 -20.35 -1.27 -7.70
C GLY A 41 -19.96 0.17 -8.00
N SER A 42 -18.76 0.56 -7.59
CA SER A 42 -18.14 1.83 -7.95
C SER A 42 -16.75 1.56 -8.51
N ALA A 43 -16.31 2.40 -9.45
CA ALA A 43 -14.99 2.30 -10.07
C ALA A 43 -14.55 3.67 -10.61
N ASP A 44 -13.24 3.85 -10.73
CA ASP A 44 -12.67 5.13 -11.17
C ASP A 44 -13.00 5.43 -12.64
N ALA A 45 -13.73 6.51 -12.87
CA ALA A 45 -13.84 7.18 -14.16
C ALA A 45 -12.72 8.21 -14.27
N LEU A 46 -11.98 8.19 -15.38
CA LEU A 46 -10.85 9.09 -15.60
C LEU A 46 -11.25 10.22 -16.56
N PHE A 47 -11.13 11.46 -16.13
CA PHE A 47 -11.42 12.67 -16.90
C PHE A 47 -10.13 13.43 -17.20
N ALA A 48 -10.01 13.97 -18.42
CA ALA A 48 -8.86 14.76 -18.82
C ALA A 48 -8.77 16.07 -18.02
N LEU A 49 -7.55 16.44 -17.67
CA LEU A 49 -7.21 17.74 -17.09
C LEU A 49 -6.37 18.54 -18.09
N THR A 50 -6.47 19.87 -18.02
CA THR A 50 -5.42 20.72 -18.59
C THR A 50 -4.17 20.67 -17.71
N ASP A 51 -3.02 21.07 -18.27
CA ASP A 51 -1.77 21.13 -17.51
C ASP A 51 -1.87 22.12 -16.33
N GLU A 52 -2.61 23.22 -16.50
CA GLU A 52 -2.84 24.19 -15.43
C GLU A 52 -3.69 23.61 -14.30
N GLN A 53 -4.79 22.91 -14.63
CA GLN A 53 -5.64 22.25 -13.63
C GLN A 53 -4.85 21.19 -12.86
N TYR A 54 -4.05 20.41 -13.57
CA TYR A 54 -3.20 19.39 -12.98
C TYR A 54 -2.14 19.98 -12.05
N ALA A 55 -1.44 21.02 -12.49
CA ALA A 55 -0.45 21.73 -11.66
C ALA A 55 -1.08 22.37 -10.42
N ALA A 56 -2.25 23.01 -10.56
CA ALA A 56 -2.98 23.61 -9.44
C ALA A 56 -3.43 22.55 -8.42
N ALA A 57 -3.93 21.41 -8.89
CA ALA A 57 -4.32 20.30 -8.02
C ALA A 57 -3.11 19.76 -7.23
N LEU A 58 -1.95 19.58 -7.88
CA LEU A 58 -0.72 19.15 -7.21
C LEU A 58 -0.16 20.20 -6.24
N ALA A 59 -0.40 21.50 -6.49
CA ALA A 59 -0.08 22.58 -5.56
C ALA A 59 -1.01 22.65 -4.34
N GLY A 60 -2.06 21.82 -4.29
CA GLY A 60 -3.05 21.79 -3.22
C GLY A 60 -4.15 22.83 -3.36
N GLU A 61 -4.25 23.51 -4.51
CA GLU A 61 -5.29 24.50 -4.81
C GLU A 61 -6.63 23.83 -5.15
N GLY A 62 -6.59 22.53 -5.50
CA GLY A 62 -7.75 21.72 -5.85
C GLY A 62 -8.24 21.95 -7.28
N LEU A 63 -9.31 21.26 -7.66
CA LEU A 63 -9.95 21.38 -8.98
C LEU A 63 -11.21 22.25 -8.97
N GLY A 64 -11.50 22.89 -7.83
CA GLY A 64 -12.71 23.69 -7.65
C GLY A 64 -13.99 22.88 -7.91
N PRO A 65 -14.98 23.41 -8.65
CA PRO A 65 -16.23 22.69 -8.94
C PRO A 65 -16.06 21.49 -9.88
N PHE A 66 -14.98 21.45 -10.67
CA PHE A 66 -14.76 20.45 -11.73
C PHE A 66 -14.75 19.01 -11.21
N GLU A 67 -14.15 18.76 -10.04
CA GLU A 67 -14.18 17.43 -9.42
C GLU A 67 -15.62 16.96 -9.16
N GLY A 68 -16.49 17.85 -8.66
CA GLY A 68 -17.89 17.54 -8.42
C GLY A 68 -18.69 17.33 -9.70
N GLU A 69 -18.37 18.06 -10.77
CA GLU A 69 -18.98 17.90 -12.10
C GLU A 69 -18.60 16.53 -12.72
N CYS A 70 -17.33 16.11 -12.57
CA CYS A 70 -16.86 14.78 -12.96
C CYS A 70 -17.61 13.67 -12.19
N TRP A 71 -17.79 13.84 -10.88
CA TRP A 71 -18.58 12.92 -10.04
C TRP A 71 -20.03 12.77 -10.50
N ARG A 72 -20.63 13.84 -11.03
CA ARG A 72 -21.99 13.84 -11.58
C ARG A 72 -22.08 13.34 -13.02
N GLY A 73 -20.94 13.09 -13.67
CA GLY A 73 -20.89 12.64 -15.07
C GLY A 73 -21.23 13.73 -16.07
N GLU A 74 -20.93 15.00 -15.76
CA GLU A 74 -21.29 16.14 -16.63
C GLU A 74 -20.29 16.37 -17.80
N HIS A 75 -19.17 15.65 -17.82
CA HIS A 75 -18.03 15.85 -18.75
C HIS A 75 -17.70 14.61 -19.59
N ASP A 76 -18.69 14.04 -20.29
CA ASP A 76 -18.49 12.89 -21.19
C ASP A 76 -17.48 13.18 -22.32
N ASP A 77 -17.34 14.45 -22.72
CA ASP A 77 -16.38 14.92 -23.72
C ASP A 77 -14.92 14.86 -23.25
N LEU A 78 -14.69 14.88 -21.93
CA LEU A 78 -13.37 14.79 -21.30
C LEU A 78 -13.06 13.38 -20.80
N LEU A 79 -13.97 12.42 -20.95
CA LEU A 79 -13.83 11.08 -20.44
C LEU A 79 -12.74 10.30 -21.19
N LEU A 80 -11.70 9.90 -20.47
CA LEU A 80 -10.59 9.10 -21.00
C LEU A 80 -10.79 7.61 -20.77
N PHE A 81 -11.47 7.26 -19.68
CA PHE A 81 -11.78 5.89 -19.32
C PHE A 81 -13.13 5.80 -18.62
N HIS A 82 -14.02 4.98 -19.18
CA HIS A 82 -15.33 4.71 -18.61
C HIS A 82 -15.30 3.44 -17.72
N PRO A 83 -15.82 3.49 -16.48
CA PRO A 83 -15.73 2.38 -15.53
C PRO A 83 -16.60 1.15 -15.87
N GLY A 84 -17.57 1.28 -16.79
CA GLY A 84 -18.50 0.22 -17.22
C GLY A 84 -17.92 -0.99 -17.98
N GLY A 85 -16.60 -1.13 -18.07
CA GLY A 85 -15.93 -2.14 -18.90
C GLY A 85 -15.57 -3.47 -18.22
N GLY A 86 -15.92 -3.67 -16.94
CA GLY A 86 -15.62 -4.91 -16.20
C GLY A 86 -14.20 -5.02 -15.65
N SER A 87 -13.32 -4.07 -15.97
CA SER A 87 -12.07 -3.85 -15.25
C SER A 87 -12.26 -2.65 -14.30
N TRP A 88 -12.21 -2.92 -13.00
CA TRP A 88 -12.19 -1.91 -11.93
C TRP A 88 -11.05 -0.88 -12.04
N THR A 89 -10.06 -1.14 -12.89
CA THR A 89 -8.90 -0.28 -13.18
C THR A 89 -8.40 -0.49 -14.62
N PRO A 90 -7.80 0.50 -15.30
CA PRO A 90 -7.12 0.29 -16.57
C PRO A 90 -5.93 -0.68 -16.41
N GLU A 91 -5.75 -1.61 -17.36
CA GLU A 91 -4.71 -2.67 -17.31
C GLU A 91 -3.26 -2.16 -17.14
N ARG A 92 -3.02 -0.88 -17.44
CA ARG A 92 -1.69 -0.24 -17.46
C ARG A 92 -1.62 0.97 -16.55
N TRP A 93 -2.40 0.96 -15.47
CA TRP A 93 -2.31 1.95 -14.41
C TRP A 93 -1.16 1.60 -13.45
N SER A 94 -0.16 2.48 -13.37
CA SER A 94 0.94 2.47 -12.40
C SER A 94 0.59 3.36 -11.18
N PRO A 95 0.29 2.77 -10.02
CA PRO A 95 -0.08 3.53 -8.83
C PRO A 95 1.14 4.21 -8.20
N ALA A 96 0.93 5.40 -7.61
CA ALA A 96 1.98 6.06 -6.83
C ALA A 96 2.49 5.11 -5.74
N ARG A 97 3.81 5.05 -5.57
CA ARG A 97 4.39 4.24 -4.49
C ARG A 97 3.87 4.72 -3.14
N SER A 98 3.62 3.77 -2.27
CA SER A 98 3.14 4.05 -0.92
C SER A 98 4.25 4.72 -0.13
N ARG A 99 4.00 5.90 0.42
CA ARG A 99 4.93 6.61 1.30
C ARG A 99 4.57 6.35 2.75
N MET A 100 5.57 6.25 3.61
CA MET A 100 5.36 5.95 5.03
C MET A 100 4.93 7.17 5.84
N LEU A 101 5.45 8.34 5.47
CA LEU A 101 4.99 9.62 5.96
C LEU A 101 4.16 10.30 4.88
N PRO A 102 3.17 11.13 5.24
CA PRO A 102 2.54 12.03 4.28
C PRO A 102 3.59 12.83 3.52
N THR A 103 3.43 12.93 2.21
CA THR A 103 4.30 13.74 1.36
C THR A 103 4.16 15.21 1.75
N ARG A 104 5.27 15.95 1.71
CA ARG A 104 5.27 17.39 1.99
C ARG A 104 4.61 18.20 0.87
N PHE A 105 4.75 17.70 -0.35
CA PHE A 105 4.22 18.26 -1.58
C PHE A 105 3.82 17.09 -2.50
N GLU A 106 2.90 17.34 -3.42
CA GLU A 106 2.57 16.39 -4.49
C GLU A 106 3.36 16.75 -5.75
N GLY A 107 3.54 15.82 -6.68
CA GLY A 107 4.19 16.10 -7.97
C GLY A 107 4.93 14.92 -8.57
N GLU A 108 5.30 15.06 -9.83
CA GLU A 108 5.97 14.00 -10.60
C GLU A 108 7.38 13.68 -10.06
N LEU A 109 7.97 14.55 -9.24
CA LEU A 109 9.28 14.35 -8.60
C LEU A 109 9.41 13.00 -7.92
N TRP A 110 8.34 12.53 -7.26
CA TRP A 110 8.37 11.29 -6.49
C TRP A 110 8.66 10.06 -7.35
N TRP A 111 8.23 10.08 -8.62
CA TRP A 111 8.53 9.03 -9.59
C TRP A 111 9.99 9.04 -10.00
N HIS A 112 10.57 10.22 -10.19
CA HIS A 112 11.99 10.38 -10.50
C HIS A 112 12.87 9.98 -9.31
N LEU A 113 12.50 10.39 -8.09
CA LEU A 113 13.17 9.98 -6.88
C LEU A 113 13.13 8.45 -6.70
N ASP A 114 12.01 7.80 -6.97
CA ASP A 114 11.94 6.34 -6.86
C ASP A 114 12.70 5.60 -7.96
N ALA A 115 12.94 6.23 -9.11
CA ALA A 115 13.74 5.68 -10.19
C ALA A 115 15.26 5.81 -9.98
N LEU A 116 15.73 6.75 -9.13
CA LEU A 116 17.16 6.94 -8.90
C LEU A 116 17.82 5.64 -8.40
N GLY A 117 18.92 5.23 -9.02
CA GLY A 117 19.69 4.05 -8.64
C GLY A 117 19.02 2.71 -8.94
N GLU A 118 17.79 2.69 -9.46
CA GLU A 118 17.13 1.47 -9.91
C GLU A 118 17.68 1.02 -11.28
N PRO A 119 17.61 -0.29 -11.60
CA PRO A 119 17.91 -0.78 -12.95
C PRO A 119 17.05 -0.07 -14.00
N ALA A 120 17.63 0.19 -15.18
CA ALA A 120 16.96 0.97 -16.23
C ALA A 120 15.65 0.35 -16.74
N ASP A 121 15.55 -0.98 -16.70
CA ASP A 121 14.39 -1.78 -17.09
C ASP A 121 13.37 -2.00 -15.94
N SER A 122 13.65 -1.48 -14.75
CA SER A 122 12.71 -1.54 -13.64
C SER A 122 11.41 -0.76 -13.96
N PRO A 123 10.26 -1.16 -13.38
CA PRO A 123 9.01 -0.41 -13.54
C PRO A 123 9.10 1.07 -13.12
N PRO A 124 9.72 1.44 -11.98
CA PRO A 124 9.89 2.84 -11.61
C PRO A 124 10.73 3.63 -12.63
N ALA A 125 11.86 3.07 -13.09
CA ALA A 125 12.71 3.71 -14.09
C ALA A 125 12.01 3.86 -15.45
N THR A 126 11.18 2.90 -15.83
CA THR A 126 10.39 2.96 -17.06
C THR A 126 9.32 4.05 -16.99
N ALA A 127 8.58 4.14 -15.88
CA ALA A 127 7.58 5.18 -15.66
C ALA A 127 8.21 6.58 -15.62
N ALA A 128 9.31 6.76 -14.89
CA ALA A 128 10.04 8.02 -14.81
C ALA A 128 10.57 8.50 -16.17
N ARG A 129 11.19 7.61 -16.96
CA ARG A 129 11.65 7.95 -18.32
C ARG A 129 10.50 8.32 -19.26
N ALA A 130 9.36 7.66 -19.13
CA ALA A 130 8.18 7.97 -19.93
C ALA A 130 7.61 9.35 -19.55
N LEU A 131 7.51 9.66 -18.24
CA LEU A 131 7.11 10.99 -17.74
C LEU A 131 8.01 12.11 -18.24
N ALA A 132 9.31 11.85 -18.30
CA ALA A 132 10.34 12.76 -18.81
C ALA A 132 10.34 12.92 -20.34
N ALA A 133 9.55 12.12 -21.09
CA ALA A 133 9.48 12.15 -22.55
C ALA A 133 10.86 12.16 -23.26
N GLY A 134 11.86 11.48 -22.67
CA GLY A 134 13.21 11.39 -23.23
C GLY A 134 14.12 12.60 -22.96
N THR A 135 13.74 13.56 -22.11
CA THR A 135 14.70 14.54 -21.57
C THR A 135 15.78 13.81 -20.78
N ASP A 136 17.04 14.26 -20.89
CA ASP A 136 18.19 13.62 -20.23
C ASP A 136 17.97 13.52 -18.71
N THR A 137 17.71 12.31 -18.22
CA THR A 137 17.45 12.04 -16.79
C THR A 137 18.73 11.76 -16.01
N GLY A 138 19.91 12.10 -16.53
CA GLY A 138 21.19 11.88 -15.85
C GLY A 138 21.58 10.41 -15.70
N THR A 139 22.61 10.15 -14.88
CA THR A 139 23.18 8.82 -14.65
C THR A 139 22.76 8.27 -13.29
N GLY A 140 22.17 7.06 -13.24
CA GLY A 140 22.02 6.24 -12.03
C GLY A 140 21.54 6.99 -10.78
N ALA A 141 22.47 7.54 -10.00
CA ALA A 141 22.20 8.27 -8.76
C ALA A 141 21.83 9.76 -8.93
N THR A 142 21.85 10.32 -10.14
CA THR A 142 21.59 11.75 -10.39
C THR A 142 20.65 11.94 -11.57
N ALA A 143 19.71 12.87 -11.45
CA ALA A 143 18.83 13.30 -12.54
C ALA A 143 18.74 14.83 -12.62
N VAL A 144 18.65 15.39 -13.83
CA VAL A 144 18.62 16.85 -14.05
C VAL A 144 17.41 17.20 -14.91
N PHE A 145 16.60 18.15 -14.44
CA PHE A 145 15.40 18.61 -15.13
C PHE A 145 15.50 20.10 -15.39
N ARG A 146 15.52 20.50 -16.67
CA ARG A 146 15.36 21.90 -17.06
C ARG A 146 13.88 22.25 -16.99
N LEU A 147 13.54 23.42 -16.49
CA LEU A 147 12.16 23.91 -16.43
C LEU A 147 11.84 24.91 -17.54
N THR A 148 12.86 25.45 -18.20
CA THR A 148 12.75 26.45 -19.27
C THR A 148 13.66 26.11 -20.44
N GLY A 149 13.36 26.70 -21.60
CA GLY A 149 14.14 26.56 -22.83
C GLY A 149 13.95 25.22 -23.54
N ASP A 150 14.78 25.01 -24.57
CA ASP A 150 14.74 23.79 -25.37
C ASP A 150 15.13 22.56 -24.55
N GLY A 151 14.28 21.53 -24.60
CA GLY A 151 14.43 20.33 -23.79
C GLY A 151 14.02 20.51 -22.32
N ALA A 152 13.20 21.53 -22.01
CA ALA A 152 12.52 21.60 -20.73
C ALA A 152 11.68 20.34 -20.47
N TYR A 153 11.54 20.01 -19.20
CA TYR A 153 10.67 18.94 -18.73
C TYR A 153 9.25 19.16 -19.28
N PRO A 154 8.54 18.13 -19.77
CA PRO A 154 7.29 18.34 -20.50
C PRO A 154 6.21 19.11 -19.76
N ARG A 155 6.18 19.00 -18.41
CA ARG A 155 5.23 19.69 -17.54
C ARG A 155 5.96 20.33 -16.35
N PRO A 156 6.68 21.45 -16.54
CA PRO A 156 7.57 22.00 -15.53
C PRO A 156 6.88 22.31 -14.19
N ALA A 157 5.65 22.81 -14.22
CA ALA A 157 4.87 23.15 -13.03
C ALA A 157 4.30 21.93 -12.28
N ALA A 158 4.27 20.76 -12.93
CA ALA A 158 3.81 19.50 -12.31
C ALA A 158 4.96 18.68 -11.72
N LEU A 159 6.22 19.04 -12.03
CA LEU A 159 7.39 18.33 -11.50
C LEU A 159 7.40 18.38 -9.96
N ILE A 160 7.21 19.55 -9.37
CA ILE A 160 7.04 19.75 -7.93
C ILE A 160 5.82 20.65 -7.75
N GLY A 161 4.75 20.13 -7.17
CA GLY A 161 3.50 20.87 -6.95
C GLY A 161 3.76 22.17 -6.19
N GLY A 162 3.32 23.29 -6.78
CA GLY A 162 3.51 24.62 -6.22
C GLY A 162 4.87 25.27 -6.54
N LEU A 163 5.76 24.61 -7.28
CA LEU A 163 6.96 25.19 -7.89
C LEU A 163 6.91 25.05 -9.41
N GLY A 164 7.11 26.17 -10.09
CA GLY A 164 7.27 26.21 -11.55
C GLY A 164 8.38 27.15 -11.99
N PRO A 165 8.57 27.29 -13.32
CA PRO A 165 9.45 28.30 -13.89
C PRO A 165 9.21 29.67 -13.26
N GLY A 166 10.28 30.36 -12.86
CA GLY A 166 10.16 31.69 -12.25
C GLY A 166 9.96 31.72 -10.72
N SER A 167 9.74 30.57 -10.06
CA SER A 167 9.59 30.51 -8.60
C SER A 167 10.84 31.00 -7.88
N ASP A 168 10.68 31.72 -6.77
CA ASP A 168 11.80 32.22 -5.98
C ASP A 168 12.20 31.26 -4.83
N ARG A 169 13.25 31.64 -4.07
CA ARG A 169 13.73 30.87 -2.91
C ARG A 169 12.75 30.83 -1.75
N ALA A 170 11.93 31.88 -1.58
CA ALA A 170 10.94 31.92 -0.51
C ALA A 170 9.83 30.89 -0.77
N ARG A 171 9.38 30.78 -2.02
CA ARG A 171 8.43 29.77 -2.46
C ARG A 171 9.02 28.37 -2.38
N ALA A 172 10.27 28.18 -2.80
CA ALA A 172 10.98 26.90 -2.64
C ALA A 172 11.04 26.46 -1.16
N ARG A 173 11.41 27.35 -0.25
CA ARG A 173 11.41 27.08 1.20
C ARG A 173 10.01 26.72 1.72
N ALA A 174 8.97 27.40 1.27
CA ALA A 174 7.60 27.09 1.68
C ALA A 174 7.19 25.67 1.25
N VAL A 175 7.52 25.26 0.02
CA VAL A 175 7.14 23.95 -0.54
C VAL A 175 8.05 22.83 -0.02
N LEU A 176 9.36 22.94 -0.19
CA LEU A 176 10.33 21.88 0.10
C LEU A 176 10.82 21.89 1.55
N GLY A 177 10.73 23.04 2.23
CA GLY A 177 11.23 23.24 3.59
C GLY A 177 12.57 23.92 3.66
N GLU A 178 13.12 23.96 4.88
CA GLU A 178 14.39 24.62 5.10
C GLU A 178 15.52 23.94 4.29
N PRO A 179 16.37 24.74 3.63
CA PRO A 179 17.52 24.23 2.92
C PRO A 179 18.59 23.72 3.90
N LEU A 180 19.40 22.77 3.44
CA LEU A 180 20.48 22.14 4.22
C LEU A 180 21.72 23.03 4.35
N ALA A 181 21.92 23.96 3.42
CA ALA A 181 23.10 24.81 3.33
C ALA A 181 22.71 26.29 3.37
N ALA A 182 23.65 27.13 3.84
CA ALA A 182 23.45 28.57 3.97
C ALA A 182 23.13 29.28 2.63
N GLU A 183 23.62 28.74 1.52
CA GLU A 183 23.35 29.25 0.16
C GLU A 183 21.86 29.12 -0.24
N GLY A 184 21.11 28.22 0.42
CA GLY A 184 19.65 28.19 0.36
C GLY A 184 19.03 27.34 -0.76
N ASP A 185 19.85 26.72 -1.61
CA ASP A 185 19.38 26.10 -2.87
C ASP A 185 19.34 24.56 -2.84
N VAL A 186 19.68 23.95 -1.69
CA VAL A 186 19.73 22.49 -1.54
C VAL A 186 18.77 22.05 -0.43
N HIS A 187 17.81 21.21 -0.78
CA HIS A 187 16.79 20.70 0.14
C HIS A 187 16.90 19.17 0.29
N ALA A 188 16.57 18.65 1.47
CA ALA A 188 16.41 17.20 1.66
C ALA A 188 14.94 16.81 1.42
N VAL A 189 14.73 15.80 0.58
CA VAL A 189 13.43 15.15 0.38
C VAL A 189 13.57 13.67 0.65
N GLU A 190 13.09 13.24 1.82
CA GLU A 190 13.26 11.87 2.35
C GLU A 190 14.73 11.37 2.28
N GLY A 191 15.71 12.25 2.49
CA GLY A 191 17.13 11.92 2.47
C GLY A 191 17.79 11.90 1.08
N ASP A 192 17.02 12.02 0.00
CA ASP A 192 17.54 12.38 -1.32
C ASP A 192 17.74 13.91 -1.37
N LEU A 193 18.68 14.39 -2.18
CA LEU A 193 18.97 15.83 -2.32
C LEU A 193 18.24 16.39 -3.53
N VAL A 194 17.58 17.53 -3.33
CA VAL A 194 16.95 18.33 -4.38
C VAL A 194 17.70 19.66 -4.44
N ARG A 195 18.46 19.87 -5.51
CA ARG A 195 19.21 21.11 -5.77
C ARG A 195 18.45 21.96 -6.79
N LEU A 196 18.23 23.22 -6.45
CA LEU A 196 17.51 24.18 -7.27
C LEU A 196 18.50 25.12 -7.96
N GLY A 197 18.40 25.22 -9.29
CA GLY A 197 19.16 26.17 -10.10
C GLY A 197 18.29 27.33 -10.54
N TYR A 198 18.76 28.55 -10.32
CA TYR A 198 18.05 29.79 -10.64
C TYR A 198 18.72 30.51 -11.82
N ALA A 199 17.91 30.98 -12.77
CA ALA A 199 18.34 31.81 -13.90
C ALA A 199 17.29 32.91 -14.13
N ASP A 200 17.73 34.09 -14.61
CA ASP A 200 16.87 35.23 -14.92
C ASP A 200 15.88 35.61 -13.79
N GLY A 201 16.32 35.45 -12.54
CA GLY A 201 15.54 35.79 -11.35
C GLY A 201 14.56 34.72 -10.85
N GLY A 202 14.53 33.52 -11.44
CA GLY A 202 13.62 32.46 -11.01
C GLY A 202 14.12 31.03 -11.24
N LEU A 203 13.36 30.07 -10.72
CA LEU A 203 13.71 28.65 -10.80
C LEU A 203 13.75 28.19 -12.27
N ALA A 204 14.86 27.57 -12.67
CA ALA A 204 15.11 27.14 -14.04
C ALA A 204 15.58 25.68 -14.14
N VAL A 205 16.18 25.12 -13.09
CA VAL A 205 16.69 23.74 -13.07
C VAL A 205 16.40 23.06 -11.75
N VAL A 206 16.06 21.78 -11.79
CA VAL A 206 15.95 20.90 -10.62
C VAL A 206 16.88 19.71 -10.82
N THR A 207 17.81 19.52 -9.90
CA THR A 207 18.71 18.36 -9.89
C THR A 207 18.39 17.46 -8.70
N LEU A 208 18.20 16.18 -8.95
CA LEU A 208 18.04 15.15 -7.93
C LEU A 208 19.34 14.38 -7.78
N GLU A 209 19.71 14.10 -6.54
CA GLU A 209 20.91 13.33 -6.22
C GLU A 209 20.59 12.37 -5.07
N ARG A 210 20.87 11.09 -5.28
CA ARG A 210 20.80 10.05 -4.25
C ARG A 210 22.16 9.92 -3.57
N PRO A 211 22.28 10.29 -2.28
CA PRO A 211 23.50 10.04 -1.53
C PRO A 211 23.81 8.54 -1.44
N ALA A 212 25.08 8.22 -1.18
CA ALA A 212 25.47 6.85 -0.88
C ALA A 212 24.65 6.28 0.30
N PRO A 213 24.21 5.01 0.23
CA PRO A 213 23.46 4.39 1.32
C PRO A 213 24.22 4.46 2.64
N ARG A 214 23.54 4.85 3.71
CA ARG A 214 24.09 4.74 5.06
C ARG A 214 24.26 3.26 5.42
N PRO A 215 25.38 2.85 6.04
CA PRO A 215 25.52 1.49 6.53
C PRO A 215 24.50 1.23 7.63
N LEU A 216 24.12 -0.04 7.81
CA LEU A 216 23.26 -0.43 8.92
C LEU A 216 23.98 -0.15 10.26
N PRO A 217 23.25 0.35 11.28
CA PRO A 217 23.84 0.56 12.60
C PRO A 217 24.26 -0.79 13.20
N ALA A 218 25.28 -0.79 14.05
CA ALA A 218 25.68 -1.99 14.79
C ALA A 218 24.61 -2.40 15.82
N GLY A 219 24.63 -3.67 16.23
CA GLY A 219 23.81 -4.17 17.34
C GLY A 219 22.35 -4.49 16.98
N PRO A 220 21.44 -4.50 17.97
CA PRO A 220 20.06 -4.98 17.79
C PRO A 220 19.24 -4.21 16.75
N LEU A 221 19.49 -2.91 16.60
CA LEU A 221 18.81 -2.08 15.59
C LEU A 221 19.21 -2.49 14.17
N GLY A 222 20.50 -2.78 13.96
CA GLY A 222 21.01 -3.30 12.69
C GLY A 222 20.40 -4.65 12.33
N ALA A 223 20.29 -5.56 13.31
CA ALA A 223 19.66 -6.87 13.12
C ALA A 223 18.17 -6.75 12.74
N LEU A 224 17.45 -5.81 13.35
CA LEU A 224 16.05 -5.53 13.03
C LEU A 224 15.86 -4.91 11.63
N LEU A 225 16.79 -4.08 11.17
CA LEU A 225 16.75 -3.56 9.80
C LEU A 225 17.15 -4.64 8.79
N ALA A 226 18.16 -5.45 9.11
CA ALA A 226 18.68 -6.47 8.21
C ALA A 226 17.65 -7.56 7.87
N VAL A 227 16.71 -7.86 8.75
CA VAL A 227 15.66 -8.86 8.47
C VAL A 227 14.64 -8.39 7.43
N VAL A 228 14.46 -7.08 7.23
CA VAL A 228 13.54 -6.55 6.22
C VAL A 228 14.06 -6.86 4.81
N GLY A 229 13.18 -7.39 3.96
CA GLY A 229 13.48 -7.92 2.62
C GLY A 229 13.91 -9.39 2.60
N GLU A 230 14.32 -9.94 3.75
CA GLU A 230 14.86 -11.29 3.87
C GLU A 230 13.77 -12.36 4.00
N PRO A 231 14.07 -13.63 3.68
CA PRO A 231 13.15 -14.74 3.91
C PRO A 231 12.78 -14.91 5.39
N GLU A 232 11.51 -15.19 5.69
CA GLU A 232 11.01 -15.46 7.07
C GLU A 232 11.73 -16.64 7.74
N ARG A 233 12.29 -17.58 7.00
CA ARG A 233 13.06 -18.72 7.56
C ARG A 233 14.58 -18.55 7.39
N GLY A 234 15.00 -17.38 6.93
CA GLY A 234 16.38 -17.05 6.64
C GLY A 234 17.24 -16.87 7.90
N PRO A 235 18.57 -16.78 7.74
CA PRO A 235 19.48 -16.52 8.85
C PRO A 235 19.22 -15.15 9.51
N ALA A 236 18.88 -14.11 8.74
CA ALA A 236 18.56 -12.80 9.27
C ALA A 236 17.31 -12.81 10.17
N PHE A 237 16.26 -13.53 9.77
CA PHE A 237 15.07 -13.70 10.59
C PHE A 237 15.38 -14.47 11.89
N ARG A 238 16.17 -15.55 11.80
CA ARG A 238 16.59 -16.30 12.99
C ARG A 238 17.47 -15.50 13.94
N ALA A 239 18.25 -14.54 13.43
CA ALA A 239 19.02 -13.61 14.25
C ALA A 239 18.16 -12.53 14.91
N ALA A 240 17.08 -12.10 14.25
CA ALA A 240 16.16 -11.08 14.77
C ALA A 240 15.08 -11.66 15.72
N ALA A 241 14.62 -12.89 15.52
CA ALA A 241 13.54 -13.51 16.31
C ALA A 241 13.81 -13.60 17.84
N PRO A 242 15.05 -13.85 18.31
CA PRO A 242 15.36 -13.80 19.74
C PRO A 242 15.18 -12.41 20.36
N LEU A 243 15.18 -11.34 19.57
CA LEU A 243 14.90 -9.98 20.04
C LEU A 243 13.41 -9.76 20.36
N ALA A 244 12.56 -10.75 20.08
CA ALA A 244 11.11 -10.69 20.19
C ALA A 244 10.53 -11.83 21.07
N ASP A 245 11.25 -12.30 22.10
CA ASP A 245 10.79 -13.31 23.07
C ASP A 245 10.28 -14.64 22.48
N GLY A 246 10.88 -15.10 21.35
CA GLY A 246 10.94 -16.50 20.91
C GLY A 246 9.64 -17.18 20.42
N ALA A 247 8.52 -17.01 21.10
CA ALA A 247 7.21 -17.55 20.73
C ALA A 247 6.38 -16.47 20.02
N HIS A 248 6.02 -16.73 18.76
CA HIS A 248 5.13 -15.86 18.00
C HIS A 248 3.85 -16.57 17.61
N ARG A 249 2.76 -15.80 17.59
CA ARG A 249 1.48 -16.20 17.01
C ARG A 249 1.42 -15.71 15.57
N ARG A 250 0.88 -16.54 14.68
CA ARG A 250 0.73 -16.22 13.26
C ARG A 250 -0.71 -15.75 12.98
N TRP A 251 -0.82 -14.67 12.22
CA TRP A 251 -2.06 -14.01 11.84
C TRP A 251 -2.09 -13.88 10.32
N ALA A 252 -3.18 -14.25 9.67
CA ALA A 252 -3.36 -14.13 8.23
C ALA A 252 -4.32 -12.98 7.90
N VAL A 253 -4.07 -12.27 6.80
CA VAL A 253 -4.92 -11.16 6.35
C VAL A 253 -6.06 -11.69 5.49
N SER A 254 -7.27 -11.17 5.72
CA SER A 254 -8.52 -11.62 5.11
C SER A 254 -8.78 -10.99 3.73
N SER A 255 -7.78 -10.86 2.89
CA SER A 255 -7.99 -10.33 1.54
C SER A 255 -6.87 -10.82 0.66
N GLY A 256 -7.12 -11.70 -0.31
CA GLY A 256 -6.46 -11.79 -1.63
C GLY A 256 -4.92 -11.80 -1.77
N PHE A 257 -4.18 -11.61 -0.70
CA PHE A 257 -2.78 -11.25 -0.64
C PHE A 257 -2.11 -12.31 0.23
N THR A 258 -0.90 -12.74 -0.14
CA THR A 258 -0.08 -13.70 0.64
C THR A 258 0.48 -13.08 1.92
N ARG A 259 -0.03 -11.92 2.32
CA ARG A 259 0.43 -11.14 3.46
C ARG A 259 -0.05 -11.76 4.78
N ARG A 260 0.89 -11.92 5.70
CA ARG A 260 0.70 -12.43 7.05
C ARG A 260 1.40 -11.55 8.06
N LEU A 261 0.93 -11.59 9.30
CA LEU A 261 1.48 -10.89 10.44
C LEU A 261 1.94 -11.93 11.49
N LEU A 262 3.15 -11.80 11.99
CA LEU A 262 3.66 -12.58 13.13
C LEU A 262 3.71 -11.64 14.34
N ALA A 263 2.96 -11.95 15.38
CA ALA A 263 2.91 -11.17 16.60
C ALA A 263 3.62 -11.92 17.73
N PHE A 264 4.54 -11.24 18.39
CA PHE A 264 5.38 -11.76 19.46
C PHE A 264 4.88 -11.26 20.82
N ALA A 265 5.27 -11.95 21.90
CA ALA A 265 4.79 -11.66 23.25
C ALA A 265 5.22 -10.28 23.77
N ASP A 266 6.37 -9.79 23.34
CA ASP A 266 6.90 -8.46 23.68
C ASP A 266 6.21 -7.30 22.93
N GLY A 267 5.22 -7.62 22.08
CA GLY A 267 4.52 -6.66 21.24
C GLY A 267 5.19 -6.40 19.89
N THR A 268 6.26 -7.10 19.54
CA THR A 268 6.86 -7.05 18.20
C THR A 268 5.89 -7.67 17.18
N GLU A 269 5.77 -7.03 16.02
CA GLU A 269 4.87 -7.35 14.93
C GLU A 269 5.69 -7.42 13.63
N VAL A 270 5.66 -8.55 12.92
CA VAL A 270 6.40 -8.74 11.66
C VAL A 270 5.42 -9.02 10.53
N GLN A 271 5.39 -8.16 9.51
CA GLN A 271 4.60 -8.40 8.30
C GLN A 271 5.45 -9.15 7.28
N VAL A 272 4.88 -10.17 6.66
CA VAL A 272 5.54 -11.02 5.68
C VAL A 272 4.63 -11.22 4.49
N GLU A 273 5.15 -11.18 3.28
CA GLU A 273 4.43 -11.41 2.03
C GLU A 273 5.32 -12.23 1.11
N ASP A 274 4.75 -13.20 0.39
CA ASP A 274 5.51 -14.12 -0.49
C ASP A 274 6.75 -14.74 0.16
N GLY A 275 6.66 -15.03 1.46
CA GLY A 275 7.75 -15.62 2.24
C GLY A 275 8.84 -14.65 2.70
N ARG A 276 8.76 -13.35 2.38
CA ARG A 276 9.73 -12.31 2.73
C ARG A 276 9.19 -11.30 3.72
N VAL A 277 10.04 -10.84 4.63
CA VAL A 277 9.66 -9.84 5.63
C VAL A 277 9.51 -8.47 4.97
N LEU A 278 8.32 -7.89 5.07
CA LEU A 278 8.01 -6.55 4.60
C LEU A 278 8.30 -5.48 5.65
N SER A 279 7.97 -5.76 6.91
CA SER A 279 8.22 -4.85 8.02
C SER A 279 8.34 -5.55 9.35
N VAL A 280 8.99 -4.85 10.28
CA VAL A 280 9.08 -5.19 11.69
C VAL A 280 8.72 -3.95 12.49
N ARG A 281 7.64 -4.01 13.27
CA ARG A 281 7.24 -2.99 14.24
C ARG A 281 7.48 -3.51 15.65
N ARG A 282 8.01 -2.69 16.54
CA ARG A 282 8.17 -3.04 17.96
C ARG A 282 7.97 -1.84 18.87
N PRO A 283 7.51 -2.06 20.11
CA PRO A 283 7.66 -1.06 21.17
C PRO A 283 9.14 -0.72 21.38
N ALA A 284 9.43 0.56 21.62
CA ALA A 284 10.80 1.04 21.80
C ALA A 284 11.34 0.88 23.23
N ALA A 285 10.51 0.39 24.17
CA ALA A 285 10.81 0.32 25.61
C ALA A 285 12.13 -0.42 25.97
N ALA A 286 12.65 -1.27 25.07
CA ALA A 286 13.89 -2.03 25.27
C ALA A 286 15.05 -1.62 24.35
N LEU A 287 14.87 -0.63 23.46
CA LEU A 287 15.88 -0.24 22.48
C LEU A 287 15.81 1.27 22.23
N ASP A 288 16.69 2.04 22.86
CA ASP A 288 16.89 3.46 22.52
C ASP A 288 17.70 3.55 21.21
N PRO A 289 17.10 4.04 20.10
CA PRO A 289 17.77 4.07 18.82
C PRO A 289 18.58 5.36 18.62
N PHE A 290 18.37 6.41 19.41
CA PHE A 290 18.92 7.74 19.13
C PHE A 290 20.45 7.84 19.13
N PRO A 291 21.19 7.10 19.97
CA PRO A 291 22.65 7.16 19.95
C PRO A 291 23.29 6.78 18.60
N VAL A 292 22.59 6.05 17.74
CA VAL A 292 23.14 5.48 16.50
C VAL A 292 22.50 5.98 15.20
N LEU A 293 21.42 6.78 15.29
CA LEU A 293 20.61 7.15 14.12
C LEU A 293 20.97 8.49 13.45
N GLY A 294 21.64 9.40 14.17
CA GLY A 294 21.86 10.76 13.69
C GLY A 294 20.55 11.54 13.44
N PRO A 295 20.54 12.57 12.59
CA PRO A 295 19.31 13.29 12.24
C PRO A 295 18.43 12.47 11.27
N PRO A 296 17.09 12.59 11.39
CA PRO A 296 16.16 11.94 10.49
C PRO A 296 16.22 12.53 9.07
N SER A 297 15.92 11.69 8.09
CA SER A 297 15.75 12.05 6.67
C SER A 297 14.48 12.87 6.42
N ALA A 298 13.45 12.68 7.23
CA ALA A 298 12.23 13.49 7.26
C ALA A 298 11.55 13.37 8.63
N THR A 299 10.80 14.38 9.03
CA THR A 299 9.99 14.34 10.24
C THR A 299 8.59 14.85 9.92
N VAL A 300 7.57 14.08 10.31
CA VAL A 300 6.18 14.53 10.27
C VAL A 300 5.57 14.31 11.65
N ARG A 301 5.13 15.40 12.28
CA ARG A 301 4.67 15.40 13.67
C ARG A 301 5.73 14.76 14.57
N ASP A 302 5.36 13.73 15.32
CA ASP A 302 6.23 13.03 16.27
C ASP A 302 6.93 11.80 15.64
N THR A 303 6.89 11.64 14.31
CA THR A 303 7.52 10.49 13.64
C THR A 303 8.70 10.93 12.78
N GLY A 304 9.88 10.39 13.09
CA GLY A 304 11.09 10.56 12.29
C GLY A 304 11.30 9.38 11.35
N LEU A 305 11.61 9.65 10.09
CA LEU A 305 12.03 8.69 9.07
C LEU A 305 13.56 8.68 8.97
N TYR A 306 14.17 7.50 8.98
CA TYR A 306 15.60 7.27 8.78
C TYR A 306 15.79 6.27 7.65
N ARG A 307 16.75 6.55 6.76
CA ARG A 307 17.00 5.72 5.57
C ARG A 307 18.32 4.98 5.61
N PHE A 308 18.26 3.70 5.26
CA PHE A 308 19.40 2.78 5.16
C PHE A 308 19.31 1.98 3.85
N GLY A 309 19.65 2.64 2.73
CA GLY A 309 19.53 2.03 1.40
C GLY A 309 18.06 1.80 1.01
N ASP A 310 17.69 0.54 0.83
CA ASP A 310 16.34 0.07 0.50
C ASP A 310 15.44 -0.11 1.73
N ARG A 311 15.92 0.21 2.94
CA ARG A 311 15.20 0.05 4.20
C ARG A 311 14.93 1.40 4.84
N ASP A 312 13.68 1.59 5.24
CA ASP A 312 13.24 2.74 6.02
C ASP A 312 13.03 2.31 7.48
N LEU A 313 13.38 3.20 8.41
CA LEU A 313 13.06 3.09 9.83
C LEU A 313 12.23 4.30 10.25
N LEU A 314 11.04 4.04 10.78
CA LEU A 314 10.21 5.04 11.43
C LEU A 314 10.42 4.94 12.94
N VAL A 315 10.65 6.08 13.57
CA VAL A 315 10.71 6.21 15.02
C VAL A 315 9.58 7.14 15.45
N GLU A 316 8.53 6.56 16.02
CA GLU A 316 7.46 7.29 16.69
C GLU A 316 7.97 7.77 18.06
N ARG A 317 7.81 9.04 18.38
CA ARG A 317 8.21 9.65 19.65
C ARG A 317 6.99 9.97 20.51
N ALA A 318 7.16 9.87 21.82
CA ALA A 318 6.24 10.49 22.77
C ALA A 318 6.47 12.00 22.84
N ALA A 319 5.55 12.71 23.48
CA ALA A 319 5.60 14.17 23.61
C ALA A 319 6.85 14.66 24.37
N ASP A 320 7.44 13.82 25.23
CA ASP A 320 8.70 14.08 25.94
C ASP A 320 9.95 13.78 25.10
N GLY A 321 9.78 13.38 23.84
CA GLY A 321 10.86 13.05 22.90
C GLY A 321 11.39 11.62 23.02
N THR A 322 10.92 10.82 23.97
CA THR A 322 11.33 9.42 24.12
C THR A 322 10.80 8.56 22.97
N PRO A 323 11.54 7.52 22.54
CA PRO A 323 11.07 6.65 21.47
C PRO A 323 9.92 5.78 22.01
N ARG A 324 8.83 5.71 21.26
CA ARG A 324 7.63 4.93 21.62
C ARG A 324 7.54 3.64 20.80
N ALA A 325 7.76 3.73 19.50
CA ALA A 325 7.72 2.59 18.60
C ALA A 325 8.74 2.74 17.47
N LEU A 326 9.27 1.59 17.03
CA LEU A 326 10.20 1.48 15.92
C LEU A 326 9.52 0.65 14.84
N THR A 327 9.49 1.14 13.60
CA THR A 327 8.97 0.37 12.45
C THR A 327 10.00 0.36 11.34
N ALA A 328 10.68 -0.76 11.15
CA ALA A 328 11.50 -0.99 9.97
C ALA A 328 10.64 -1.55 8.84
N VAL A 329 10.82 -1.06 7.62
CA VAL A 329 10.00 -1.43 6.47
C VAL A 329 10.82 -1.35 5.18
N LEU A 330 10.53 -2.24 4.24
CA LEU A 330 11.15 -2.19 2.92
C LEU A 330 10.62 -0.93 2.22
N ARG A 331 11.52 -0.16 1.61
CA ARG A 331 11.17 1.12 1.00
C ARG A 331 9.94 0.95 0.10
N GLY A 332 9.04 1.92 0.22
CA GLY A 332 7.74 2.03 -0.43
C GLY A 332 6.95 0.74 -0.66
N VAL A 333 7.02 -0.15 0.33
CA VAL A 333 5.96 -1.09 0.63
C VAL A 333 4.96 -0.38 1.54
N SER A 334 3.67 -0.42 1.19
CA SER A 334 2.63 0.02 2.13
C SER A 334 2.53 -0.99 3.25
N VAL A 335 2.67 -0.56 4.49
CA VAL A 335 2.35 -1.40 5.66
C VAL A 335 1.21 -0.74 6.41
N SER A 336 0.06 -1.42 6.49
CA SER A 336 -1.06 -0.91 7.26
C SER A 336 -0.77 -1.17 8.74
N SER A 337 -0.65 -0.10 9.52
CA SER A 337 -0.56 -0.14 10.99
C SER A 337 -1.86 -0.66 11.65
N GLY A 338 -2.94 -0.73 10.86
CA GLY A 338 -4.22 -1.32 11.22
C GLY A 338 -4.57 -2.50 10.32
N LEU A 339 -3.62 -3.43 10.05
CA LEU A 339 -4.04 -4.77 9.61
C LEU A 339 -5.10 -5.22 10.63
N HIS A 340 -6.33 -5.40 10.16
CA HIS A 340 -7.40 -5.91 10.99
C HIS A 340 -6.86 -7.15 11.70
N ARG A 341 -6.80 -7.09 13.04
CA ARG A 341 -6.30 -8.15 13.91
C ARG A 341 -7.29 -9.30 13.86
N TRP A 342 -7.31 -10.02 12.75
CA TRP A 342 -8.14 -11.20 12.59
C TRP A 342 -7.42 -12.38 13.22
N ARG A 343 -7.94 -12.81 14.38
CA ARG A 343 -7.63 -14.10 14.98
C ARG A 343 -8.24 -15.17 14.08
N SER A 344 -7.53 -15.51 13.01
CA SER A 344 -7.94 -16.53 12.04
C SER A 344 -6.79 -17.53 11.94
N GLY A 345 -6.64 -18.35 12.98
CA GLY A 345 -5.74 -19.49 12.93
C GLY A 345 -6.18 -20.51 11.86
N GLU A 346 -7.49 -20.58 11.55
CA GLU A 346 -8.03 -21.70 10.77
C GLU A 346 -8.95 -21.27 9.59
N PHE A 347 -9.46 -20.03 9.52
CA PHE A 347 -10.33 -19.61 8.40
C PHE A 347 -9.59 -19.43 7.07
N THR A 348 -8.36 -18.91 7.10
CA THR A 348 -7.49 -18.87 5.91
C THR A 348 -7.15 -20.28 5.44
N LEU A 349 -6.94 -21.21 6.37
CA LEU A 349 -6.74 -22.63 6.08
C LEU A 349 -7.98 -23.25 5.42
N PHE A 350 -9.19 -22.86 5.82
CA PHE A 350 -10.43 -23.27 5.16
C PHE A 350 -10.60 -22.66 3.75
N LEU A 351 -10.20 -21.40 3.56
CA LEU A 351 -10.15 -20.79 2.22
C LEU A 351 -9.13 -21.49 1.32
N ASP A 352 -7.97 -21.84 1.88
CA ASP A 352 -6.88 -22.48 1.16
C ASP A 352 -7.21 -23.90 0.72
N VAL A 353 -8.11 -24.62 1.41
CA VAL A 353 -8.49 -25.98 1.00
C VAL A 353 -9.47 -26.02 -0.15
N LEU A 354 -10.18 -24.92 -0.44
CA LEU A 354 -11.17 -24.87 -1.51
C LEU A 354 -10.54 -25.24 -2.85
N ASP A 355 -11.27 -26.04 -3.64
CA ASP A 355 -10.86 -26.65 -4.91
C ASP A 355 -9.60 -27.52 -4.87
N ARG A 356 -9.09 -27.87 -3.69
CA ARG A 356 -8.04 -28.88 -3.57
C ARG A 356 -8.63 -30.28 -3.63
N PRO A 357 -7.92 -31.25 -4.23
CA PRO A 357 -8.36 -32.64 -4.24
C PRO A 357 -8.34 -33.22 -2.83
N GLU A 358 -9.21 -34.19 -2.59
CA GLU A 358 -9.30 -34.90 -1.31
C GLU A 358 -7.96 -35.49 -0.83
N SER A 359 -7.09 -35.91 -1.75
CA SER A 359 -5.76 -36.46 -1.45
C SER A 359 -4.75 -35.42 -0.94
N HIS A 360 -5.08 -34.13 -0.98
CA HIS A 360 -4.14 -33.08 -0.61
C HIS A 360 -3.84 -33.09 0.90
N PRO A 361 -2.58 -33.02 1.36
CA PRO A 361 -2.23 -33.08 2.78
C PRO A 361 -2.94 -32.04 3.66
N LEU A 362 -3.14 -30.83 3.12
CA LEU A 362 -3.92 -29.79 3.78
C LEU A 362 -5.38 -30.21 4.03
N VAL A 363 -6.01 -30.91 3.07
CA VAL A 363 -7.40 -31.38 3.21
C VAL A 363 -7.49 -32.45 4.31
N ALA A 364 -6.51 -33.34 4.41
CA ALA A 364 -6.43 -34.31 5.51
C ALA A 364 -6.25 -33.63 6.87
N HIS A 365 -5.40 -32.60 6.96
CA HIS A 365 -5.21 -31.82 8.18
C HIS A 365 -6.50 -31.10 8.60
N VAL A 366 -7.19 -30.45 7.67
CA VAL A 366 -8.45 -29.73 7.93
C VAL A 366 -9.57 -30.68 8.33
N ARG A 367 -9.66 -31.84 7.70
CA ARG A 367 -10.65 -32.88 8.03
C ARG A 367 -10.46 -33.43 9.45
N ALA A 368 -9.23 -33.39 9.98
CA ALA A 368 -8.95 -33.85 11.34
C ALA A 368 -9.31 -32.82 12.42
N LEU A 369 -9.70 -31.59 12.05
CA LEU A 369 -10.07 -30.54 13.00
C LEU A 369 -11.45 -30.82 13.63
N PRO A 370 -11.55 -30.88 14.98
CA PRO A 370 -12.82 -31.16 15.66
C PRO A 370 -13.90 -30.12 15.35
N GLY A 371 -15.06 -30.56 14.87
CA GLY A 371 -16.19 -29.66 14.56
C GLY A 371 -16.11 -28.98 13.19
N VAL A 372 -15.17 -29.41 12.33
CA VAL A 372 -15.08 -29.01 10.92
C VAL A 372 -15.61 -30.14 10.04
N ARG A 373 -16.52 -29.80 9.14
CA ARG A 373 -17.04 -30.70 8.10
C ARG A 373 -16.67 -30.15 6.73
N LEU A 374 -15.96 -30.96 5.93
CA LEU A 374 -15.66 -30.64 4.53
C LEU A 374 -16.73 -31.24 3.61
N VAL A 375 -17.19 -30.44 2.64
CA VAL A 375 -18.05 -30.90 1.55
C VAL A 375 -17.22 -30.98 0.29
N LEU A 376 -17.22 -32.16 -0.34
CA LEU A 376 -16.56 -32.38 -1.62
C LEU A 376 -17.57 -32.28 -2.77
N ARG A 377 -17.16 -31.68 -3.88
CA ARG A 377 -17.87 -31.75 -5.17
C ARG A 377 -16.86 -32.16 -6.24
N ARG A 378 -17.16 -33.24 -6.97
CA ARG A 378 -16.27 -33.80 -8.00
C ARG A 378 -14.84 -34.08 -7.50
N GLY A 379 -14.72 -34.55 -6.26
CA GLY A 379 -13.43 -34.87 -5.63
C GLY A 379 -12.61 -33.67 -5.14
N LEU A 380 -13.14 -32.44 -5.27
CA LEU A 380 -12.53 -31.20 -4.80
C LEU A 380 -13.31 -30.64 -3.61
N VAL A 381 -12.65 -29.97 -2.67
CA VAL A 381 -13.34 -29.31 -1.54
C VAL A 381 -14.13 -28.11 -2.04
N ALA A 382 -15.45 -28.17 -1.90
CA ALA A 382 -16.34 -27.08 -2.30
C ALA A 382 -16.69 -26.15 -1.13
N GLU A 383 -16.67 -26.68 0.09
CA GLU A 383 -17.09 -25.96 1.28
C GLU A 383 -16.44 -26.56 2.54
N ALA A 384 -16.11 -25.69 3.49
CA ALA A 384 -15.73 -26.06 4.85
C ALA A 384 -16.73 -25.44 5.82
N VAL A 385 -17.35 -26.26 6.66
CA VAL A 385 -18.39 -25.83 7.61
C VAL A 385 -17.90 -26.04 9.03
N ILE A 386 -18.05 -25.00 9.85
CA ILE A 386 -17.72 -24.99 11.27
C ILE A 386 -19.03 -24.91 12.05
N GLY A 387 -19.18 -25.83 13.00
CA GLY A 387 -20.40 -25.97 13.78
C GLY A 387 -21.50 -26.71 13.01
N ASP A 388 -22.29 -27.51 13.75
CA ASP A 388 -23.51 -28.19 13.31
C ASP A 388 -24.24 -28.83 14.52
N ARG A 389 -25.29 -29.64 14.28
CA ARG A 389 -26.08 -30.30 15.35
C ARG A 389 -25.25 -31.12 16.36
N GLY A 390 -24.01 -31.49 16.06
CA GLY A 390 -23.13 -32.25 16.96
C GLY A 390 -22.01 -31.46 17.63
N HIS A 391 -21.71 -30.22 17.19
CA HIS A 391 -20.49 -29.49 17.58
C HIS A 391 -20.70 -27.98 17.81
N ARG A 392 -21.69 -27.62 18.63
CA ARG A 392 -22.48 -26.41 18.38
C ARG A 392 -22.08 -25.08 19.04
N ALA A 393 -21.10 -25.03 19.95
CA ALA A 393 -20.83 -23.79 20.70
C ALA A 393 -19.35 -23.60 21.04
N GLU A 394 -18.79 -24.44 21.91
CA GLU A 394 -17.46 -24.27 22.50
C GLU A 394 -16.29 -24.25 21.49
N ARG A 395 -16.53 -24.64 20.24
CA ARG A 395 -15.52 -24.73 19.19
C ARG A 395 -15.32 -23.46 18.39
N PHE A 396 -16.32 -22.58 18.29
CA PHE A 396 -16.12 -21.29 17.60
C PHE A 396 -15.03 -20.45 18.25
N ALA A 397 -14.98 -20.47 19.60
CA ALA A 397 -13.89 -19.88 20.38
C ALA A 397 -12.51 -20.51 20.10
N ALA A 398 -12.45 -21.75 19.59
CA ALA A 398 -11.21 -22.43 19.20
C ALA A 398 -10.75 -22.07 17.79
N PHE A 399 -11.69 -21.80 16.86
CA PHE A 399 -11.40 -21.42 15.47
C PHE A 399 -11.20 -19.90 15.29
N VAL A 400 -11.80 -19.11 16.18
CA VAL A 400 -11.82 -17.65 16.16
C VAL A 400 -11.51 -17.14 17.56
N ASP A 401 -10.26 -16.76 17.83
CA ASP A 401 -9.95 -16.29 19.18
C ASP A 401 -10.77 -15.03 19.50
N GLY A 402 -11.22 -14.91 20.75
CA GLY A 402 -12.04 -13.77 21.21
C GLY A 402 -13.54 -13.94 20.92
N MET A 403 -13.93 -14.97 20.16
CA MET A 403 -15.32 -15.37 20.04
C MET A 403 -15.75 -16.10 21.32
N PRO A 404 -16.90 -15.75 21.93
CA PRO A 404 -17.39 -16.46 23.11
C PRO A 404 -17.83 -17.88 22.72
N ALA A 405 -17.97 -18.76 23.72
CA ALA A 405 -18.41 -20.14 23.50
C ALA A 405 -19.81 -20.21 22.86
N ALA A 406 -20.68 -19.22 23.09
CA ALA A 406 -21.95 -19.10 22.38
C ALA A 406 -21.97 -17.73 21.67
N PRO A 407 -21.45 -17.63 20.43
CA PRO A 407 -21.38 -16.37 19.73
C PRO A 407 -22.75 -15.91 19.23
N ALA A 408 -23.08 -14.65 19.52
CA ALA A 408 -24.13 -13.93 18.83
C ALA A 408 -23.59 -13.33 17.52
N ARG A 409 -24.51 -12.88 16.66
CA ARG A 409 -24.21 -12.30 15.35
C ARG A 409 -23.29 -11.08 15.44
N ALA A 410 -23.41 -10.30 16.52
CA ALA A 410 -22.56 -9.15 16.79
C ALA A 410 -21.13 -9.53 17.23
N ASP A 411 -20.92 -10.74 17.72
CA ASP A 411 -19.60 -11.25 18.15
C ASP A 411 -18.75 -11.73 16.97
N VAL A 412 -19.34 -11.85 15.78
CA VAL A 412 -18.64 -12.25 14.56
C VAL A 412 -17.62 -11.19 14.19
N PRO A 413 -16.32 -11.48 14.27
CA PRO A 413 -15.33 -10.41 14.20
C PRO A 413 -15.21 -9.84 12.80
N PHE A 414 -15.57 -10.55 11.73
CA PHE A 414 -15.31 -10.24 10.31
C PHE A 414 -15.87 -8.92 9.73
N GLY A 415 -16.16 -7.91 10.55
CA GLY A 415 -16.69 -6.62 10.15
C GLY A 415 -18.16 -6.70 9.72
N ARG A 416 -18.63 -5.61 9.11
CA ARG A 416 -19.99 -5.50 8.60
C ARG A 416 -20.17 -6.46 7.41
N PRO A 417 -21.24 -7.27 7.36
CA PRO A 417 -21.49 -8.16 6.24
C PRO A 417 -21.85 -7.38 4.96
N ASP A 418 -21.38 -7.88 3.82
CA ASP A 418 -21.73 -7.38 2.49
C ASP A 418 -23.21 -7.61 2.18
N ARG A 419 -23.77 -8.73 2.67
CA ARG A 419 -25.21 -9.02 2.61
C ARG A 419 -25.72 -9.49 3.96
N ARG A 420 -26.78 -8.86 4.43
CA ARG A 420 -27.41 -9.13 5.72
C ARG A 420 -28.86 -9.60 5.50
N GLY A 421 -29.13 -10.88 5.73
CA GLY A 421 -30.46 -11.50 5.70
C GLY A 421 -31.09 -11.60 7.08
N GLY A 422 -32.29 -12.19 7.17
CA GLY A 422 -32.97 -12.39 8.46
C GLY A 422 -32.19 -13.35 9.37
N ARG A 423 -31.58 -14.37 8.77
CA ARG A 423 -30.82 -15.43 9.46
C ARG A 423 -29.39 -15.60 8.96
N ASP A 424 -29.00 -14.87 7.93
CA ASP A 424 -27.73 -15.09 7.24
C ASP A 424 -26.91 -13.81 7.13
N ASP A 425 -25.60 -13.93 7.33
CA ASP A 425 -24.63 -12.89 6.99
C ASP A 425 -23.63 -13.42 5.98
N LEU A 426 -23.48 -12.73 4.86
CA LEU A 426 -22.45 -13.02 3.86
C LEU A 426 -21.37 -11.98 3.86
N ARG A 427 -20.13 -12.47 3.77
CA ARG A 427 -18.94 -11.65 3.60
C ARG A 427 -18.12 -12.15 2.42
N ALA A 428 -17.79 -11.24 1.52
CA ALA A 428 -17.02 -11.50 0.32
C ALA A 428 -15.52 -11.40 0.61
N PHE A 429 -14.78 -12.39 0.14
CA PHE A 429 -13.32 -12.45 0.18
C PHE A 429 -12.80 -12.75 -1.24
N ALA A 430 -11.56 -12.35 -1.54
CA ALA A 430 -10.98 -12.58 -2.86
C ALA A 430 -10.92 -14.07 -3.24
N GLN A 431 -10.78 -14.95 -2.24
CA GLN A 431 -10.70 -16.40 -2.41
C GLN A 431 -12.05 -17.13 -2.24
N GLY A 432 -13.12 -16.43 -1.80
CA GLY A 432 -14.40 -17.07 -1.50
C GLY A 432 -15.35 -16.22 -0.67
N TRP A 433 -16.26 -16.87 0.04
CA TRP A 433 -17.34 -16.28 0.81
C TRP A 433 -17.38 -16.94 2.18
N ILE A 434 -17.54 -16.12 3.22
CA ILE A 434 -17.89 -16.60 4.56
C ILE A 434 -19.38 -16.36 4.76
N HIS A 435 -20.10 -17.43 5.08
CA HIS A 435 -21.51 -17.42 5.40
C HIS A 435 -21.69 -17.76 6.87
N VAL A 436 -22.20 -16.82 7.63
CA VAL A 436 -22.61 -17.04 9.02
C VAL A 436 -24.11 -17.25 9.03
N HIS A 437 -24.53 -18.41 9.54
CA HIS A 437 -25.94 -18.75 9.68
C HIS A 437 -26.34 -18.72 11.14
N CYS A 438 -27.34 -17.90 11.45
CA CYS A 438 -27.96 -17.72 12.75
C CYS A 438 -29.40 -18.30 12.71
N PRO A 439 -29.63 -19.56 13.13
CA PRO A 439 -30.93 -20.22 12.94
C PRO A 439 -32.10 -19.52 13.65
N ASP A 440 -31.83 -18.83 14.76
CA ASP A 440 -32.80 -18.03 15.52
C ASP A 440 -32.76 -16.52 15.16
N GLY A 441 -31.90 -16.13 14.21
CA GLY A 441 -31.67 -14.75 13.79
C GLY A 441 -30.56 -14.00 14.55
N ASP A 442 -30.04 -14.57 15.65
CA ASP A 442 -29.04 -13.91 16.49
C ASP A 442 -27.87 -14.83 16.89
N THR A 443 -28.12 -16.01 17.45
CA THR A 443 -27.07 -16.95 17.84
C THR A 443 -26.43 -17.58 16.60
N VAL A 444 -25.12 -17.52 16.47
CA VAL A 444 -24.37 -18.17 15.39
C VAL A 444 -24.47 -19.68 15.53
N GLY A 445 -25.11 -20.33 14.56
CA GLY A 445 -25.26 -21.78 14.51
C GLY A 445 -24.17 -22.46 13.70
N THR A 446 -23.82 -21.90 12.54
CA THR A 446 -22.76 -22.41 11.67
C THR A 446 -22.01 -21.28 10.98
N VAL A 447 -20.73 -21.50 10.69
CA VAL A 447 -19.97 -20.65 9.77
C VAL A 447 -19.44 -21.51 8.62
N ALA A 448 -19.84 -21.21 7.40
CA ALA A 448 -19.42 -21.91 6.19
C ALA A 448 -18.48 -21.04 5.35
N VAL A 449 -17.45 -21.67 4.80
CA VAL A 449 -16.48 -21.07 3.88
C VAL A 449 -16.66 -21.73 2.52
N THR A 450 -16.97 -20.95 1.49
CA THR A 450 -17.35 -21.42 0.15
C THR A 450 -16.66 -20.59 -0.93
N ARG A 451 -16.52 -21.10 -2.15
CA ARG A 451 -15.93 -20.31 -3.25
C ARG A 451 -16.93 -19.38 -3.94
N GLN A 452 -18.20 -19.78 -3.96
CA GLN A 452 -19.29 -19.04 -4.60
C GLN A 452 -20.26 -18.53 -3.54
N PRO A 453 -20.91 -17.38 -3.75
CA PRO A 453 -21.85 -16.84 -2.79
C PRO A 453 -23.00 -17.84 -2.58
N PRO A 454 -23.29 -18.25 -1.32
CA PRO A 454 -24.46 -19.04 -1.05
C PRO A 454 -25.72 -18.20 -1.25
N ARG A 455 -26.86 -18.87 -1.47
CA ARG A 455 -28.17 -18.20 -1.47
C ARG A 455 -28.55 -17.89 -0.02
N ILE A 456 -29.02 -16.68 0.21
CA ILE A 456 -29.53 -16.25 1.53
C ILE A 456 -31.05 -16.24 1.52
N ASP A 457 -31.63 -16.52 2.69
CA ASP A 457 -33.07 -16.41 2.96
C ASP A 457 -33.47 -15.03 3.50
#